data_AF-A0A212C4N3-F1
#
_entry.id   AF-A0A212C4N3-F1
#
_cell.length_a   1.000
_cell.length_b   1.000
_cell.length_c   1.000
_cell.angle_alpha   90.00
_cell.angle_beta   90.00
_cell.angle_gamma   90.00
#
_symmetry.space_group_name_H-M   'P 1'
#
loop_
_entity.id
_entity.type
_entity.pdbx_description
1 polymer ?
#
loop_
_entity_poly.entity_id
_entity_poly.type
_entity_poly.pdbx_seq_one_letter_code
_entity_poly.pdbx_strand_id
1 'polypeptide(L)'
;MLVVVIVLPSSPVYRGDCHLKIDKVQALSYAQHTRQLISCGGDGGIVVWNMDVERQEHHCRKCGKAVCGKCSSKRSPIPLMGFEFEVRVCDSCHEAITDEERAPTATFHDSKHNIVHVHFDATRGWLLTSGTDKVIKLWDMTPVVS
;
A
#
# COMPACT_ATOMS: atom_id res chain seq x y z
N MET A 1 -11.23 28.23 33.24
CA MET A 1 -11.23 26.85 32.72
C MET A 1 -10.95 26.95 31.24
N LEU A 2 -9.70 26.70 30.82
CA LEU A 2 -9.24 26.99 29.46
C LEU A 2 -9.94 26.06 28.47
N VAL A 3 -10.76 26.61 27.57
CA VAL A 3 -11.20 25.93 26.36
C VAL A 3 -10.05 26.05 25.36
N VAL A 4 -9.14 25.07 25.36
CA VAL A 4 -8.11 24.98 24.33
C VAL A 4 -8.78 24.48 23.07
N VAL A 5 -9.08 25.39 22.13
CA VAL A 5 -9.32 25.02 20.74
C VAL A 5 -7.99 24.49 20.21
N ILE A 6 -7.81 23.17 20.25
CA ILE A 6 -6.64 22.53 19.65
C ILE A 6 -6.83 22.63 18.13
N VAL A 7 -6.29 23.71 17.55
CA VAL A 7 -5.92 23.73 16.13
C VAL A 7 -4.75 22.75 16.04
N LEU A 8 -5.04 21.48 15.75
CA LEU A 8 -4.00 20.52 15.40
C LEU A 8 -3.33 21.05 14.13
N PRO A 9 -2.01 21.32 14.13
CA PRO A 9 -1.32 21.74 12.92
C PRO A 9 -1.46 20.61 11.89
N SER A 10 -2.11 20.92 10.76
CA SER A 10 -2.16 20.09 9.54
C SER A 10 -2.61 18.62 9.76
N SER A 11 -3.91 18.39 9.69
CA SER A 11 -4.62 17.10 9.54
C SER A 11 -3.90 16.05 8.65
N PRO A 12 -4.08 14.72 8.89
CA PRO A 12 -5.36 14.10 9.24
C PRO A 12 -5.35 13.09 10.40
N VAL A 13 -6.47 13.06 11.13
CA VAL A 13 -7.16 11.83 11.53
C VAL A 13 -6.37 10.88 12.44
N TYR A 14 -6.50 11.07 13.77
CA TYR A 14 -6.49 9.94 14.71
C TYR A 14 -7.71 9.05 14.40
N ARG A 15 -7.66 8.33 13.28
CA ARG A 15 -8.49 7.16 13.08
C ARG A 15 -7.99 6.20 14.14
N GLY A 16 -8.88 5.89 15.08
CA GLY A 16 -8.58 4.99 16.17
C GLY A 16 -7.93 3.71 15.64
N ASP A 17 -7.32 2.94 16.54
CA ASP A 17 -6.97 1.57 16.20
C ASP A 17 -8.10 0.96 15.38
N CYS A 18 -7.76 0.37 14.27
CA CYS A 18 -8.63 -0.35 13.35
C CYS A 18 -9.60 -1.34 14.06
N HIS A 19 -9.34 -1.67 15.35
CA HIS A 19 -10.19 -2.44 16.25
C HIS A 19 -11.05 -1.63 17.25
N LEU A 20 -10.73 -0.36 17.52
CA LEU A 20 -11.56 0.55 18.30
C LEU A 20 -12.50 1.33 17.35
N LYS A 21 -13.67 0.76 17.11
CA LYS A 21 -14.81 1.51 16.54
C LYS A 21 -15.32 2.47 17.62
N ILE A 22 -14.75 3.66 17.67
CA ILE A 22 -15.38 4.75 18.40
C ILE A 22 -16.40 5.34 17.43
N ASP A 23 -17.66 5.42 17.87
CA ASP A 23 -18.69 6.17 17.15
C ASP A 23 -18.32 7.66 17.06
N LYS A 24 -19.20 8.52 16.56
CA LYS A 24 -18.93 9.96 16.41
C LYS A 24 -18.34 10.54 17.73
N VAL A 25 -17.09 11.01 17.66
CA VAL A 25 -16.40 11.66 18.79
C VAL A 25 -17.11 12.96 19.12
N GLN A 26 -17.53 13.10 20.38
CA GLN A 26 -18.27 14.27 20.85
C GLN A 26 -17.36 15.31 21.52
N ALA A 27 -16.31 14.87 22.23
CA ALA A 27 -15.32 15.77 22.77
C ALA A 27 -13.92 15.13 22.85
N LEU A 28 -12.92 16.01 22.94
CA LEU A 28 -11.50 15.68 22.98
C LEU A 28 -10.82 16.56 24.04
N SER A 29 -9.90 15.98 24.80
CA SER A 29 -9.07 16.70 25.78
C SER A 29 -7.64 16.18 25.75
N TYR A 30 -6.66 17.07 25.70
CA TYR A 30 -5.24 16.72 25.69
C TYR A 30 -4.57 17.10 27.01
N ALA A 31 -3.98 16.12 27.68
CA ALA A 31 -3.21 16.30 28.90
C ALA A 31 -1.72 16.44 28.56
N GLN A 32 -1.20 17.68 28.56
CA GLN A 32 0.18 17.97 28.18
C GLN A 32 1.22 17.29 29.08
N HIS A 33 1.00 17.26 30.40
CA HIS A 33 1.96 16.72 31.36
C HIS A 33 2.16 15.20 31.24
N THR A 34 1.11 14.46 30.87
CA THR A 34 1.16 13.01 30.70
C THR A 34 1.22 12.58 29.24
N ARG A 35 1.19 13.54 28.31
CA ARG A 35 1.13 13.31 26.85
C ARG A 35 0.02 12.32 26.47
N GLN A 36 -1.14 12.47 27.10
CA GLN A 36 -2.31 11.64 26.85
C GLN A 36 -3.39 12.44 26.12
N LEU A 37 -4.01 11.85 25.11
CA LEU A 37 -5.20 12.39 24.46
C LEU A 37 -6.42 11.57 24.90
N ILE A 38 -7.46 12.24 25.36
CA ILE A 38 -8.68 11.61 25.84
C ILE A 38 -9.79 11.95 24.84
N SER A 39 -10.46 10.94 24.31
CA SER A 39 -11.61 11.09 23.42
C SER A 39 -12.85 10.45 24.02
N CYS A 40 -13.99 11.12 23.94
CA CYS A 40 -15.28 10.54 24.33
C CYS A 40 -16.25 10.46 23.13
N GLY A 41 -16.85 9.29 22.94
CA GLY A 41 -17.81 8.98 21.88
C GLY A 41 -19.26 9.18 22.33
N GLY A 42 -20.17 9.29 21.36
CA GLY A 42 -21.62 9.39 21.62
C GLY A 42 -22.29 8.10 22.11
N ASP A 43 -21.57 6.97 22.07
CA ASP A 43 -21.91 5.69 22.67
C ASP A 43 -21.57 5.62 24.18
N GLY A 44 -20.99 6.69 24.74
CA GLY A 44 -20.51 6.73 26.12
C GLY A 44 -19.11 6.12 26.30
N GLY A 45 -18.43 5.72 25.22
CA GLY A 45 -17.06 5.22 25.27
C GLY A 45 -16.06 6.33 25.57
N ILE A 46 -15.19 6.13 26.57
CA ILE A 46 -14.06 7.01 26.85
C ILE A 46 -12.78 6.24 26.53
N VAL A 47 -11.94 6.83 25.69
CA VAL A 47 -10.68 6.24 25.24
C VAL A 47 -9.53 7.17 25.56
N VAL A 48 -8.52 6.63 26.23
CA VAL A 48 -7.28 7.35 26.59
C VAL A 48 -6.16 6.85 25.69
N TRP A 49 -5.69 7.73 24.82
CA TRP A 49 -4.61 7.51 23.88
C TRP A 49 -3.28 7.92 24.50
N ASN A 50 -2.30 7.02 24.46
CA ASN A 50 -0.92 7.36 24.76
C ASN A 50 -0.25 7.95 23.50
N MET A 51 0.21 9.20 23.58
CA MET A 51 0.79 9.93 22.45
C MET A 51 2.31 9.77 22.35
N ASP A 52 2.93 9.01 23.26
CA ASP A 52 4.34 8.59 23.15
C ASP A 52 4.52 7.41 22.19
N VAL A 53 3.43 6.73 21.83
CA VAL A 53 3.47 5.60 20.91
C VAL A 53 3.36 6.12 19.48
N GLU A 54 4.45 6.00 18.72
CA GLU A 54 4.45 6.24 17.29
C GLU A 54 3.62 5.16 16.57
N ARG A 55 2.61 5.58 15.81
CA ARG A 55 1.79 4.68 15.01
C ARG A 55 2.29 4.72 13.57
N GLN A 56 2.82 3.59 13.10
CA GLN A 56 3.16 3.45 11.70
C GLN A 56 1.91 3.17 10.88
N GLU A 57 1.59 4.10 9.99
CA GLU A 57 0.54 3.93 9.00
C GLU A 57 1.10 3.31 7.72
N HIS A 58 0.29 2.47 7.09
CA HIS A 58 0.60 1.87 5.80
C HIS A 58 -0.54 2.14 4.82
N HIS A 59 -0.20 2.53 3.60
CA HIS A 59 -1.22 2.72 2.57
C HIS A 59 -1.53 1.38 1.88
N CYS A 60 -2.81 1.04 1.73
CA CYS A 60 -3.22 -0.06 0.86
C CYS A 60 -2.99 0.34 -0.61
N ARG A 61 -2.31 -0.51 -1.39
CA ARG A 61 -2.02 -0.20 -2.81
C ARG A 61 -3.24 -0.31 -3.72
N LYS A 62 -4.27 -1.09 -3.36
CA LYS A 62 -5.53 -1.20 -4.13
C LYS A 62 -6.48 -0.02 -3.88
N CYS A 63 -6.67 0.38 -2.62
CA CYS A 63 -7.70 1.37 -2.25
C CYS A 63 -7.18 2.70 -1.69
N GLY A 64 -5.86 2.85 -1.51
CA GLY A 64 -5.22 4.08 -1.00
C GLY A 64 -5.45 4.39 0.48
N LYS A 65 -6.26 3.60 1.20
CA LYS A 65 -6.54 3.85 2.62
C LYS A 65 -5.29 3.64 3.48
N ALA A 66 -5.05 4.56 4.42
CA ALA A 66 -4.11 4.36 5.52
C ALA A 66 -4.66 3.30 6.49
N VAL A 67 -3.86 2.29 6.77
CA VAL A 67 -4.17 1.14 7.61
C VAL A 67 -3.00 0.79 8.51
N CYS A 68 -3.33 0.25 9.68
CA CYS A 68 -2.37 -0.24 10.66
C CYS A 68 -1.62 -1.49 10.13
N GLY A 69 -0.47 -1.81 10.74
CA GLY A 69 0.29 -3.04 10.44
C GLY A 69 -0.54 -4.33 10.58
N LYS A 70 -1.45 -4.37 11.55
CA LYS A 70 -2.33 -5.52 11.80
C LYS A 70 -3.37 -5.73 10.70
N CYS A 71 -4.02 -4.67 10.23
CA CYS A 71 -5.03 -4.73 9.16
C CYS A 71 -4.46 -4.73 7.74
N SER A 72 -3.14 -4.84 7.62
CA SER A 72 -2.44 -5.04 6.34
C SER A 72 -1.44 -6.19 6.46
N SER A 73 -1.84 -7.23 7.19
CA SER A 73 -1.00 -8.40 7.45
C SER A 73 -0.70 -9.18 6.16
N LYS A 74 -1.59 -9.10 5.18
CA LYS A 74 -1.51 -9.85 3.92
C LYS A 74 -0.94 -9.01 2.77
N ARG A 75 -0.40 -9.70 1.78
CA ARG A 75 0.09 -9.14 0.51
C ARG A 75 -0.58 -9.86 -0.64
N SER A 76 -0.77 -9.16 -1.77
CA SER A 76 -1.34 -9.74 -2.98
C SER A 76 -0.72 -9.07 -4.19
N PRO A 77 -0.49 -9.80 -5.30
CA PRO A 77 -0.26 -9.14 -6.58
C PRO A 77 -1.54 -8.41 -7.01
N ILE A 78 -1.38 -7.35 -7.78
CA ILE A 78 -2.48 -6.62 -8.41
C ILE A 78 -2.08 -6.31 -9.87
N PRO A 79 -2.01 -7.31 -10.76
CA PRO A 79 -1.57 -7.14 -12.15
C PRO A 79 -2.41 -6.13 -12.93
N LEU A 80 -3.73 -6.07 -12.67
CA LEU A 80 -4.63 -5.04 -13.24
C LEU A 80 -4.23 -3.59 -12.93
N MET A 81 -3.49 -3.37 -11.84
CA MET A 81 -2.94 -2.07 -11.45
C MET A 81 -1.44 -1.95 -11.78
N GLY A 82 -0.89 -2.89 -12.54
CA GLY A 82 0.53 -2.97 -12.90
C GLY A 82 1.44 -3.52 -11.80
N PHE A 83 0.88 -4.03 -10.70
CA PHE A 83 1.65 -4.66 -9.63
C PHE A 83 1.75 -6.17 -9.87
N GLU A 84 2.69 -6.58 -10.72
CA GLU A 84 2.95 -7.99 -11.00
C GLU A 84 3.56 -8.75 -9.79
N PHE A 85 4.16 -8.02 -8.84
CA PHE A 85 4.71 -8.58 -7.60
C PHE A 85 3.79 -8.33 -6.40
N GLU A 86 3.94 -9.14 -5.35
CA GLU A 86 3.14 -9.02 -4.13
C GLU A 86 3.33 -7.67 -3.43
N VAL A 87 2.25 -6.88 -3.40
CA VAL A 87 2.20 -5.59 -2.71
C VAL A 87 1.31 -5.64 -1.48
N ARG A 88 1.60 -4.75 -0.53
CA ARG A 88 0.79 -4.62 0.69
C ARG A 88 -0.61 -4.12 0.35
N VAL A 89 -1.61 -4.86 0.82
CA VAL A 89 -3.03 -4.51 0.73
C VAL A 89 -3.65 -4.60 2.12
N CYS A 90 -4.75 -3.89 2.35
CA CYS A 90 -5.53 -4.09 3.57
C CYS A 90 -6.28 -5.42 3.49
N ASP A 91 -6.58 -6.03 4.64
CA ASP A 91 -7.20 -7.36 4.70
C ASP A 91 -8.53 -7.40 3.92
N SER A 92 -9.32 -6.33 3.97
CA SER A 92 -10.57 -6.22 3.20
C SER A 92 -10.33 -6.23 1.68
N CYS A 93 -9.26 -5.60 1.19
CA CYS A 93 -8.93 -5.62 -0.23
C CYS A 93 -8.32 -6.96 -0.62
N HIS A 94 -7.54 -7.57 0.25
CA HIS A 94 -7.00 -8.91 0.02
C HIS A 94 -8.12 -9.92 -0.22
N GLU A 95 -9.20 -9.86 0.58
CA GLU A 95 -10.35 -10.77 0.45
C GLU A 95 -11.23 -10.44 -0.75
N ALA A 96 -11.30 -9.17 -1.16
CA ALA A 96 -12.08 -8.74 -2.32
C ALA A 96 -11.42 -9.11 -3.67
N ILE A 97 -10.10 -9.23 -3.72
CA ILE A 97 -9.38 -9.60 -4.94
C ILE A 97 -9.65 -11.08 -5.26
N THR A 98 -10.13 -11.36 -6.47
CA THR A 98 -10.36 -12.74 -6.94
C THR A 98 -9.07 -13.39 -7.46
N ASP A 99 -9.07 -14.70 -7.65
CA ASP A 99 -7.89 -15.41 -8.16
C ASP A 99 -7.58 -15.05 -9.62
N GLU A 100 -8.59 -14.71 -10.41
CA GLU A 100 -8.42 -14.20 -11.77
C GLU A 100 -7.73 -12.83 -11.76
N GLU A 101 -8.09 -11.95 -10.81
CA GLU A 101 -7.42 -10.66 -10.63
C GLU A 101 -5.99 -10.80 -10.11
N ARG A 102 -5.58 -11.96 -9.57
CA ARG A 102 -4.20 -12.26 -9.16
C ARG A 102 -3.37 -12.83 -10.30
N ALA A 103 -3.98 -13.21 -11.42
CA ALA A 103 -3.28 -13.84 -12.52
C ALA A 103 -2.26 -12.87 -13.14
N PRO A 104 -0.97 -13.26 -13.27
CA PRO A 104 0.05 -12.41 -13.84
C PRO A 104 -0.32 -12.02 -15.26
N THR A 105 -0.20 -10.74 -15.59
CA THR A 105 -0.46 -10.23 -16.95
C THR A 105 0.83 -10.19 -17.76
N ALA A 106 1.99 -10.25 -17.10
CA ALA A 106 3.29 -10.30 -17.74
C ALA A 106 4.00 -11.65 -17.51
N THR A 107 4.73 -12.10 -18.52
CA THR A 107 5.71 -13.18 -18.37
C THR A 107 7.09 -12.59 -18.08
N PHE A 108 7.78 -13.16 -17.09
CA PHE A 108 9.11 -12.70 -16.70
C PHE A 108 10.19 -13.51 -17.39
N HIS A 109 11.14 -12.81 -18.03
CA HIS A 109 12.33 -13.40 -18.64
C HIS A 109 13.56 -12.73 -18.03
N ASP A 110 14.37 -13.49 -17.31
CA ASP A 110 15.57 -12.97 -16.67
C ASP A 110 16.70 -12.84 -17.70
N SER A 111 16.97 -11.59 -18.11
CA SER A 111 18.08 -11.29 -19.00
C SER A 111 19.44 -11.41 -18.32
N LYS A 112 19.54 -11.43 -16.98
CA LYS A 112 20.81 -11.51 -16.22
C LYS A 112 21.87 -10.47 -16.61
N HIS A 113 21.46 -9.39 -17.27
CA HIS A 113 22.30 -8.24 -17.59
C HIS A 113 21.47 -6.97 -17.65
N ASN A 114 22.11 -5.84 -17.36
CA ASN A 114 21.47 -4.54 -17.40
C ASN A 114 21.25 -4.13 -18.86
N ILE A 115 19.99 -4.15 -19.32
CA ILE A 115 19.63 -3.83 -20.71
C ILE A 115 19.59 -2.31 -20.87
N VAL A 116 20.32 -1.80 -21.86
CA VAL A 116 20.35 -0.37 -22.23
C VAL A 116 19.47 -0.09 -23.44
N HIS A 117 19.42 -1.03 -24.38
CA HIS A 117 18.66 -0.87 -25.62
C HIS A 117 17.88 -2.14 -25.96
N VAL A 118 16.66 -1.96 -26.45
CA VAL A 118 15.78 -3.03 -26.95
C VAL A 118 15.31 -2.70 -28.35
N HIS A 119 15.30 -3.69 -29.23
CA HIS A 119 14.72 -3.57 -30.57
C HIS A 119 13.89 -4.82 -30.87
N PHE A 120 12.59 -4.63 -31.10
CA PHE A 120 11.70 -5.72 -31.50
C PHE A 120 11.46 -5.66 -33.01
N ASP A 121 11.79 -6.74 -33.70
CA ASP A 121 11.45 -6.95 -35.10
C ASP A 121 10.18 -7.79 -35.21
N ALA A 122 9.06 -7.12 -35.48
CA ALA A 122 7.76 -7.76 -35.64
C ALA A 122 7.69 -8.71 -36.85
N THR A 123 8.51 -8.51 -37.88
CA THR A 123 8.47 -9.35 -39.09
C THR A 123 9.05 -10.74 -38.86
N ARG A 124 10.01 -10.84 -37.95
CA ARG A 124 10.69 -12.10 -37.58
C ARG A 124 10.29 -12.62 -36.21
N GLY A 125 9.52 -11.84 -35.45
CA GLY A 125 9.21 -12.15 -34.06
C GLY A 125 10.46 -12.19 -33.19
N TRP A 126 11.47 -11.36 -33.47
CA TRP A 126 12.74 -11.39 -32.72
C TRP A 126 12.85 -10.16 -31.83
N LEU A 127 13.28 -10.37 -30.58
CA LEU A 127 13.64 -9.29 -29.67
C LEU A 127 15.16 -9.27 -29.50
N LEU A 128 15.74 -8.09 -29.67
CA LEU A 128 17.17 -7.86 -29.57
C LEU A 128 17.41 -6.96 -28.35
N THR A 129 18.23 -7.42 -27.42
CA THR A 129 18.55 -6.68 -26.19
C THR A 129 20.04 -6.48 -26.08
N SER A 130 20.50 -5.24 -25.88
CA SER A 130 21.91 -4.90 -25.67
C SER A 130 22.13 -4.40 -24.25
N GLY A 131 23.17 -4.90 -23.58
CA GLY A 131 23.49 -4.53 -22.19
C GLY A 131 24.82 -3.82 -21.97
N THR A 132 25.02 -3.31 -20.76
CA THR A 132 26.30 -2.70 -20.32
C THR A 132 27.44 -3.70 -20.18
N ASP A 133 27.11 -4.99 -20.13
CA ASP A 133 28.03 -6.13 -20.03
C ASP A 133 28.67 -6.49 -21.38
N LYS A 134 28.45 -5.68 -22.42
CA LYS A 134 28.92 -5.90 -23.80
C LYS A 134 28.32 -7.15 -24.44
N VAL A 135 27.23 -7.70 -23.88
CA VAL A 135 26.50 -8.82 -24.46
C VAL A 135 25.27 -8.29 -25.19
N ILE A 136 25.03 -8.85 -26.37
CA ILE A 136 23.79 -8.67 -27.12
C ILE A 136 23.09 -10.01 -27.15
N LYS A 137 21.84 -10.04 -26.71
CA LYS A 137 20.99 -11.23 -26.76
C LYS A 137 19.92 -11.07 -27.84
N LEU A 138 19.67 -12.18 -28.50
CA LEU A 138 18.58 -12.35 -29.44
C LEU A 138 17.59 -13.35 -28.83
N TRP A 139 16.33 -12.97 -28.79
CA TRP A 139 15.24 -13.74 -28.21
C TRP A 139 14.24 -14.07 -29.32
N ASP A 140 13.84 -15.33 -29.39
CA ASP A 140 12.74 -15.75 -30.25
C ASP A 140 11.41 -15.52 -29.52
N MET A 141 10.64 -14.54 -29.99
CA MET A 141 9.34 -14.14 -29.45
C MET A 141 8.17 -14.73 -30.23
N THR A 142 8.43 -15.56 -31.26
CA THR A 142 7.38 -16.26 -32.02
C THR A 142 6.32 -16.95 -31.13
N PRO A 143 6.67 -17.64 -30.02
CA PRO A 143 5.66 -18.26 -29.15
C PRO A 143 4.86 -17.29 -28.26
N VAL A 144 5.23 -16.00 -28.21
CA VAL A 144 4.58 -14.98 -27.36
C VAL A 144 3.70 -14.03 -28.18
N VAL A 145 4.00 -13.84 -29.47
CA VAL A 145 3.36 -12.83 -30.34
C VAL A 145 2.48 -13.46 -31.44
N SER A 146 2.19 -14.77 -31.36
CA SER A 146 1.33 -15.48 -32.34
C SER A 146 -0.16 -15.23 -32.12
#